data_AF-A0A5Q8CER3-F1
#
_entry.id   AF-A0A5Q8CER3-F1
#
_cell.length_a   1.000
_cell.length_b   1.000
_cell.length_c   1.000
_cell.angle_alpha   90.00
_cell.angle_beta   90.00
_cell.angle_gamma   90.00
#
_symmetry.space_group_name_H-M   'P 1'
#
loop_
_entity.id
_entity.type
_entity.pdbx_description
1 polymer ?
#
loop_
_entity_poly.entity_id
_entity_poly.type
_entity_poly.pdbx_seq_one_letter_code
_entity_poly.pdbx_strand_id
1 'polypeptide(L)' 'MTEPGESSSHNRIDDKQLVILLKQKTGISDAQARRLIKAVGRDRPALLREARIIRARHSGV' A
#
# COMPACT_ATOMS: atom_id res chain seq x y z
N MET A 1 29.44 -29.60 -3.63
CA MET A 1 28.86 -28.55 -2.77
C MET A 1 28.22 -27.56 -3.72
N THR A 2 26.89 -27.58 -3.86
CA THR A 2 26.19 -26.83 -4.92
C THR A 2 25.46 -25.65 -4.29
N GLU A 3 26.05 -24.47 -4.43
CA GLU A 3 25.34 -23.19 -4.53
C GLU A 3 25.78 -22.63 -5.90
N PRO A 4 24.90 -21.98 -6.70
CA PRO A 4 24.12 -20.83 -6.27
C PRO A 4 22.67 -20.84 -6.79
N GLY A 5 21.72 -20.54 -5.90
CA GLY A 5 20.30 -20.43 -6.22
C GLY A 5 19.72 -19.13 -5.71
N GLU A 6 20.37 -17.99 -5.96
CA GLU A 6 19.73 -16.67 -5.87
C GLU A 6 18.66 -16.57 -6.97
N SER A 7 17.53 -17.25 -6.77
CA SER A 7 16.38 -17.17 -7.65
C SER A 7 15.32 -16.30 -6.99
N SER A 8 15.36 -15.02 -7.36
CA SER A 8 14.17 -14.19 -7.56
C SER A 8 13.29 -13.94 -6.32
N SER A 9 13.79 -13.13 -5.38
CA SER A 9 12.92 -12.38 -4.47
C SER A 9 12.25 -11.23 -5.24
N HIS A 10 11.38 -11.62 -6.19
CA HIS A 10 10.46 -10.78 -6.95
C HIS A 10 9.87 -9.70 -6.04
N ASN A 11 10.32 -8.45 -6.20
CA ASN A 11 9.59 -7.18 -6.11
C ASN A 11 8.30 -7.12 -5.25
N ARG A 12 8.25 -7.80 -4.10
CA ARG A 12 7.12 -7.75 -3.18
C ARG A 12 7.27 -6.44 -2.43
N ILE A 13 6.59 -5.41 -2.94
CA ILE A 13 6.48 -4.13 -2.26
C ILE A 13 5.95 -4.41 -0.84
N ASP A 14 6.79 -4.11 0.15
CA ASP A 14 6.47 -4.32 1.56
C ASP A 14 5.28 -3.43 1.97
N ASP A 15 4.51 -3.85 2.95
CA ASP A 15 3.35 -3.09 3.44
C ASP A 15 3.78 -1.69 3.91
N LYS A 16 5.01 -1.51 4.42
CA LYS A 16 5.56 -0.18 4.75
C LYS A 16 5.69 0.72 3.52
N GLN A 17 6.18 0.18 2.40
CA GLN A 17 6.31 0.93 1.14
C GLN A 17 4.94 1.32 0.59
N LEU A 18 3.94 0.42 0.71
CA LEU A 18 2.56 0.71 0.35
C LEU A 18 1.95 1.82 1.22
N VAL A 19 2.20 1.81 2.53
CA VAL A 19 1.75 2.87 3.45
C VAL A 19 2.32 4.23 3.04
N ILE A 20 3.63 4.30 2.77
CA ILE A 20 4.30 5.55 2.34
C ILE A 20 3.69 6.04 1.02
N LEU A 21 3.52 5.14 0.05
CA LEU A 21 2.94 5.46 -1.25
C LEU A 21 1.50 5.99 -1.14
N LEU A 22 0.67 5.37 -0.30
CA LEU A 22 -0.70 5.81 -0.08
C LEU A 22 -0.72 7.20 0.58
N LYS A 23 0.08 7.41 1.61
CA LYS A 23 0.21 8.71 2.27
C LYS A 23 0.66 9.81 1.30
N GLN A 24 1.66 9.54 0.45
CA GLN A 24 2.15 10.52 -0.51
C GLN A 24 1.15 10.81 -1.64
N LYS A 25 0.51 9.78 -2.20
CA LYS A 25 -0.40 9.94 -3.35
C LYS A 25 -1.79 10.43 -2.98
N THR A 26 -2.28 10.05 -1.80
CA THR A 26 -3.65 10.37 -1.39
C THR A 26 -3.70 11.22 -0.14
N GLY A 27 -2.64 11.38 0.65
CA GLY A 27 -2.65 12.21 1.86
C GLY A 27 -3.41 11.61 3.04
N ILE A 28 -3.74 10.30 3.02
CA ILE A 28 -4.35 9.62 4.17
C ILE A 28 -3.33 9.33 5.27
N SER A 29 -3.80 9.19 6.51
CA SER A 29 -2.95 8.83 7.64
C SER A 29 -2.43 7.39 7.53
N ASP A 30 -1.28 7.11 8.11
CA ASP A 30 -0.66 5.78 8.12
C ASP A 30 -1.54 4.69 8.79
N ALA A 31 -2.34 5.05 9.79
CA ALA A 31 -3.37 4.17 10.34
C ALA A 31 -4.46 3.78 9.30
N GLN A 32 -4.89 4.75 8.48
CA GLN A 32 -5.87 4.50 7.41
C GLN A 32 -5.25 3.64 6.30
N ALA A 33 -4.00 3.92 5.92
CA ALA A 33 -3.28 3.14 4.93
C ALA A 33 -3.08 1.67 5.36
N ARG A 34 -2.68 1.43 6.62
CA ARG A 34 -2.55 0.07 7.17
C ARG A 34 -3.87 -0.70 7.19
N ARG A 35 -4.97 -0.04 7.59
CA ARG A 35 -6.31 -0.64 7.52
C ARG A 35 -6.70 -0.99 6.09
N LEU A 36 -6.38 -0.11 5.15
CA LEU A 36 -6.69 -0.31 3.75
C LEU A 36 -5.93 -1.48 3.14
N ILE A 37 -4.64 -1.59 3.42
CA ILE A 37 -3.80 -2.73 2.99
C ILE A 37 -4.33 -4.04 3.58
N LYS A 38 -4.78 -4.03 4.85
CA LYS A 38 -5.39 -5.22 5.47
C LYS A 38 -6.74 -5.60 4.84
N ALA A 39 -7.52 -4.61 4.39
CA ALA A 39 -8.86 -4.84 3.83
C ALA A 39 -8.85 -5.20 2.34
N VAL A 40 -8.00 -4.54 1.55
CA VAL A 40 -7.93 -4.66 0.08
C VAL A 40 -6.81 -5.60 -0.36
N GLY A 41 -5.81 -5.82 0.49
CA GLY A 41 -4.58 -6.52 0.15
C GLY A 41 -3.53 -5.57 -0.42
N ARG A 42 -2.65 -6.09 -1.28
CA ARG A 42 -1.48 -5.35 -1.81
C ARG A 42 -1.67 -4.83 -3.24
N ASP A 43 -2.91 -4.82 -3.73
CA ASP A 43 -3.24 -4.31 -5.05
C ASP A 43 -3.16 -2.78 -5.08
N ARG A 44 -2.09 -2.23 -5.68
CA ARG A 44 -1.86 -0.78 -5.76
C ARG A 44 -3.03 0.02 -6.36
N PRO A 45 -3.63 -0.36 -7.50
CA PRO A 45 -4.71 0.43 -8.07
C PRO A 45 -5.95 0.43 -7.16
N ALA A 46 -6.34 -0.70 -6.58
CA ALA A 46 -7.44 -0.76 -5.63
C ALA A 46 -7.17 0.06 -4.36
N LEU A 47 -5.95 -0.01 -3.81
CA LEU A 47 -5.55 0.79 -2.66
C LEU A 47 -5.61 2.29 -2.94
N LEU A 48 -5.14 2.75 -4.11
CA LEU A 48 -5.20 4.17 -4.45
C LEU A 48 -6.65 4.68 -4.62
N ARG A 49 -7.52 3.85 -5.20
CA ARG A 49 -8.94 4.16 -5.35
C ARG A 49 -9.60 4.32 -3.97
N GLU A 50 -9.47 3.32 -3.12
CA GLU A 50 -10.09 3.34 -1.79
C GLU A 50 -9.49 4.45 -0.91
N ALA A 51 -8.19 4.67 -0.98
CA ALA A 51 -7.53 5.74 -0.24
C ALA A 51 -8.02 7.15 -0.65
N ARG A 52 -8.33 7.36 -1.93
CA ARG A 52 -8.95 8.61 -2.40
C ARG A 52 -10.36 8.79 -1.84
N ILE A 53 -11.17 7.72 -1.81
CA ILE A 53 -12.53 7.76 -1.24
C ILE A 53 -12.47 8.09 0.25
N ILE A 54 -11.55 7.46 1.00
CA ILE A 54 -11.32 7.74 2.42
C ILE A 54 -10.96 9.21 2.63
N ARG A 55 -10.03 9.77 1.85
CA ARG A 55 -9.71 11.20 1.96
C ARG A 55 -10.90 12.08 1.63
N ALA A 56 -11.61 11.82 0.54
CA ALA A 56 -12.74 12.64 0.11
C ALA A 56 -13.82 12.71 1.21
N ARG A 57 -14.10 11.57 1.87
CA ARG A 57 -15.01 11.51 3.03
C ARG A 57 -14.51 12.29 4.24
N HIS A 58 -13.20 12.37 4.42
CA HIS A 58 -12.59 13.08 5.55
C HIS A 58 -12.36 14.58 5.28
N SER A 59 -12.39 15.00 4.00
CA SER A 59 -12.17 16.39 3.55
C SER A 59 -13.46 17.12 3.20
N GLY A 60 -14.62 16.47 3.37
CA GLY A 60 -15.93 17.01 3.01
C GLY A 60 -16.55 17.88 4.10
N VAL A 61 -15.80 18.87 4.58
CA VAL A 61 -16.29 20.01 5.39
C VAL A 61 -15.81 21.32 4.76
#